data_AF-A0A2W1NP24-F1
#
_entry.id   AF-A0A2W1NP24-F1
#
_cell.length_a   1.000
_cell.length_b   1.000
_cell.length_c   1.000
_cell.angle_alpha   90.00
_cell.angle_beta   90.00
_cell.angle_gamma   90.00
#
_symmetry.space_group_name_H-M   'P 1'
#
loop_
_entity.id
_entity.type
_entity.pdbx_description
1 polymer ?
#
loop_
_entity_poly.entity_id
_entity_poly.type
_entity_poly.pdbx_seq_one_letter_code
_entity_poly.pdbx_strand_id
1 'polypeptide(L)'
;MKGEILLDRDIHLKDLQHELEWPSAAKEHLLLLEFSKFLRTYLQSKEHLMQGHISDAYDNVLEALQHWAKIVIIEAGFNPKTTVWNQLKSINPGVYKLFEELTSSHETLTQRVQLVLLASEFSVMNKMQRCCQMLLRVLSGRDVAWSLPELQQNHLLSGVSVELPMLLEWLVKKSLAKEIIYTIDEQMNELEIRYTGV
;
A
#
# COMPACT_ATOMS: atom_id res chain seq x y z
N MET A 1 6.87 -4.11 46.72
CA MET A 1 5.50 -4.09 46.16
C MET A 1 5.55 -4.78 44.81
N LYS A 2 4.86 -5.91 44.67
CA LYS A 2 4.71 -6.68 43.43
C LYS A 2 3.42 -6.20 42.77
N GLY A 3 3.51 -5.66 41.56
CA GLY A 3 2.33 -5.22 40.82
C GLY A 3 2.69 -4.63 39.47
N GLU A 4 3.23 -5.44 38.55
CA GLU A 4 3.51 -4.94 37.18
C GLU A 4 3.41 -5.99 36.07
N ILE A 5 3.00 -7.24 36.34
CA ILE A 5 3.07 -8.33 35.34
C ILE A 5 1.68 -8.87 34.91
N LEU A 6 0.59 -8.41 35.54
CA LEU A 6 -0.75 -8.96 35.27
C LEU A 6 -1.57 -8.19 34.23
N LEU A 7 -1.30 -6.89 34.01
CA LEU A 7 -2.08 -6.06 33.07
C LEU A 7 -1.77 -6.31 31.60
N ASP A 8 -0.53 -6.70 31.27
CA ASP A 8 -0.08 -6.83 29.88
C ASP A 8 -0.65 -8.09 29.20
N ARG A 9 -0.87 -9.17 29.95
CA ARG A 9 -1.40 -10.44 29.40
C ARG A 9 -2.88 -10.38 29.05
N ASP A 10 -3.68 -9.67 29.84
CA ASP A 10 -5.14 -9.60 29.64
C ASP A 10 -5.53 -8.69 28.47
N ILE A 11 -4.73 -7.66 28.18
CA ILE A 11 -4.89 -6.81 26.99
C ILE A 11 -4.50 -7.61 25.73
N HIS A 12 -3.40 -8.37 25.81
CA HIS A 12 -2.93 -9.19 24.71
C HIS A 12 -3.93 -10.30 24.34
N LEU A 13 -4.60 -10.92 25.32
CA LEU A 13 -5.59 -11.97 25.09
C LEU A 13 -6.90 -11.46 24.49
N LYS A 14 -7.33 -10.24 24.85
CA LYS A 14 -8.53 -9.60 24.27
C LYS A 14 -8.31 -9.13 22.83
N ASP A 15 -7.13 -8.58 22.53
CA ASP A 15 -6.76 -8.23 21.16
C ASP A 15 -6.69 -9.51 20.28
N LEU A 16 -6.10 -10.61 20.79
CA LEU A 16 -6.07 -11.91 20.10
C LEU A 16 -7.45 -12.50 19.78
N GLN A 17 -8.45 -12.32 20.66
CA GLN A 17 -9.80 -12.85 20.44
C GLN A 17 -10.58 -12.11 19.36
N HIS A 18 -10.37 -10.80 19.19
CA HIS A 18 -10.98 -10.04 18.10
C HIS A 18 -10.28 -10.26 16.74
N GLU A 19 -9.03 -10.70 16.74
CA GLU A 19 -8.21 -10.94 15.55
C GLU A 19 -8.58 -12.22 14.78
N LEU A 20 -9.15 -13.23 15.46
CA LEU A 20 -9.55 -14.51 14.85
C LEU A 20 -10.75 -14.39 13.90
N GLU A 21 -11.55 -13.32 13.98
CA GLU A 21 -12.77 -13.14 13.17
C GLU A 21 -12.64 -12.08 12.08
N TRP A 22 -11.44 -11.53 11.84
CA TRP A 22 -11.31 -10.41 10.91
C TRP A 22 -11.47 -10.87 9.45
N PRO A 23 -12.55 -10.48 8.73
CA PRO A 23 -12.89 -11.08 7.44
C PRO A 23 -11.80 -10.86 6.40
N SER A 24 -11.45 -11.90 5.64
CA SER A 24 -10.41 -11.84 4.61
C SER A 24 -10.62 -10.70 3.62
N ALA A 25 -11.87 -10.43 3.23
CA ALA A 25 -12.20 -9.33 2.31
C ALA A 25 -11.89 -7.94 2.90
N ALA A 26 -12.10 -7.74 4.21
CA ALA A 26 -11.77 -6.47 4.87
C ALA A 26 -10.26 -6.26 4.95
N LYS A 27 -9.49 -7.33 5.22
CA LYS A 27 -8.02 -7.30 5.20
C LYS A 27 -7.50 -6.96 3.81
N GLU A 28 -8.04 -7.58 2.77
CA GLU A 28 -7.64 -7.30 1.38
C GLU A 28 -7.97 -5.87 0.95
N HIS A 29 -9.12 -5.32 1.36
CA HIS A 29 -9.47 -3.93 1.10
C HIS A 29 -8.49 -2.96 1.76
N LEU A 30 -8.17 -3.19 3.03
CA LEU A 30 -7.20 -2.36 3.75
C LEU A 30 -5.78 -2.46 3.19
N LEU A 31 -5.36 -3.67 2.76
CA LEU A 31 -4.09 -3.84 2.07
C LEU A 31 -4.05 -3.04 0.77
N LEU A 32 -5.13 -3.09 -0.03
CA LEU A 32 -5.23 -2.31 -1.26
C LEU A 32 -5.17 -0.80 -0.96
N LEU A 33 -5.89 -0.33 0.06
CA LEU A 33 -5.92 1.07 0.47
C LEU A 33 -4.55 1.58 0.95
N GLU A 34 -3.87 0.82 1.81
CA GLU A 34 -2.58 1.25 2.35
C GLU A 34 -1.48 1.11 1.30
N PHE A 35 -1.55 0.09 0.43
CA PHE A 35 -0.62 -0.06 -0.70
C PHE A 35 -0.79 1.04 -1.75
N SER A 36 -2.01 1.49 -2.05
CA SER A 36 -2.24 2.57 -3.02
C SER A 36 -1.58 3.88 -2.57
N LYS A 37 -1.73 4.22 -1.29
CA LYS A 37 -1.12 5.41 -0.68
C LYS A 37 0.39 5.28 -0.55
N PHE A 38 0.89 4.10 -0.15
CA PHE A 38 2.31 3.78 -0.17
C PHE A 38 2.89 4.01 -1.56
N LEU A 39 2.28 3.44 -2.62
CA LEU A 39 2.81 3.53 -3.97
C LEU A 39 2.86 4.98 -4.44
N ARG A 40 1.82 5.77 -4.17
CA ARG A 40 1.77 7.19 -4.53
C ARG A 40 2.93 7.96 -3.89
N THR A 41 3.04 7.89 -2.58
CA THR A 41 4.04 8.63 -1.79
C THR A 41 5.46 8.14 -2.07
N TYR A 42 5.65 6.84 -2.29
CA TYR A 42 6.91 6.26 -2.75
C TYR A 42 7.37 6.86 -4.08
N LEU A 43 6.49 6.94 -5.08
CA LEU A 43 6.82 7.49 -6.40
C LEU A 43 7.06 8.99 -6.35
N GLN A 44 6.25 9.73 -5.59
CA GLN A 44 6.46 11.16 -5.36
C GLN A 44 7.82 11.41 -4.72
N SER A 45 8.19 10.64 -3.70
CA SER A 45 9.51 10.76 -3.07
C SER A 45 10.66 10.53 -4.06
N LYS A 46 10.55 9.51 -4.93
CA LYS A 46 11.55 9.27 -6.00
C LYS A 46 11.66 10.45 -6.95
N GLU A 47 10.54 10.99 -7.39
CA GLU A 47 10.51 12.12 -8.31
C GLU A 47 11.14 13.37 -7.68
N HIS A 48 10.75 13.71 -6.45
CA HIS A 48 11.33 14.83 -5.71
C HIS A 48 12.85 14.65 -5.48
N LEU A 49 13.28 13.43 -5.14
CA LEU A 49 14.70 13.12 -4.99
C LEU A 49 15.48 13.32 -6.30
N MET A 50 14.92 12.87 -7.43
CA MET A 50 15.51 13.05 -8.76
C MET A 50 15.61 14.53 -9.16
N GLN A 51 14.64 15.34 -8.77
CA GLN A 51 14.61 16.78 -9.03
C GLN A 51 15.45 17.60 -8.02
N GLY A 52 16.01 16.97 -6.99
CA GLY A 52 16.78 17.66 -5.94
C GLY A 52 15.93 18.34 -4.86
N HIS A 53 14.62 18.12 -4.85
CA HIS A 53 13.67 18.60 -3.84
C HIS A 53 13.72 17.70 -2.59
N ILE A 54 14.84 17.75 -1.85
CA ILE A 54 15.13 16.76 -0.79
C ILE A 54 14.13 16.81 0.38
N SER A 55 13.63 17.99 0.76
CA SER A 55 12.63 18.12 1.83
C SER A 55 11.31 17.45 1.45
N ASP A 56 10.81 17.70 0.25
CA ASP A 56 9.60 17.04 -0.26
C ASP A 56 9.80 15.53 -0.42
N ALA A 57 11.00 15.10 -0.84
CA ALA A 57 11.34 13.69 -0.92
C ALA A 57 11.30 13.01 0.47
N TYR A 58 11.77 13.71 1.51
CA TYR A 58 11.71 13.25 2.89
C TYR A 58 10.28 13.13 3.42
N ASP A 59 9.44 14.15 3.21
CA ASP A 59 8.06 14.13 3.68
C ASP A 59 7.29 12.95 3.04
N ASN A 60 7.44 12.78 1.73
CA ASN A 60 6.82 11.68 0.99
C ASN A 60 7.36 10.31 1.43
N VAL A 61 8.67 10.15 1.67
CA VAL A 61 9.20 8.84 2.08
C VAL A 61 8.78 8.47 3.52
N LEU A 62 8.63 9.46 4.39
CA LEU A 62 8.13 9.25 5.75
C LEU A 62 6.67 8.77 5.71
N GLU A 63 5.83 9.39 4.88
CA GLU A 63 4.45 8.95 4.67
C GLU A 63 4.40 7.53 4.06
N ALA A 64 5.24 7.25 3.05
CA ALA A 64 5.36 5.92 2.47
C ALA A 64 5.74 4.86 3.53
N LEU A 65 6.70 5.16 4.40
CA LEU A 65 7.12 4.25 5.47
C LEU A 65 6.00 4.01 6.49
N GLN A 66 5.16 5.01 6.76
CA GLN A 66 3.99 4.85 7.61
C GLN A 66 2.95 3.91 6.99
N HIS A 67 2.70 4.01 5.68
CA HIS A 67 1.82 3.08 4.96
C HIS A 67 2.41 1.67 4.92
N TRP A 68 3.72 1.53 4.73
CA TRP A 68 4.41 0.24 4.83
C TRP A 68 4.22 -0.38 6.23
N ALA A 69 4.40 0.40 7.30
CA ALA A 69 4.15 -0.10 8.66
C ALA A 69 2.75 -0.70 8.81
N LYS A 70 1.72 -0.02 8.32
CA LYS A 70 0.33 -0.51 8.36
C LYS A 70 0.15 -1.77 7.53
N ILE A 71 0.73 -1.86 6.33
CA ILE A 71 0.71 -3.08 5.51
C ILE A 71 1.27 -4.26 6.31
N VAL A 72 2.42 -4.10 6.95
CA VAL A 72 3.05 -5.15 7.76
C VAL A 72 2.18 -5.57 8.94
N ILE A 73 1.52 -4.62 9.60
CA ILE A 73 0.62 -4.89 10.72
C ILE A 73 -0.62 -5.68 10.24
N ILE A 74 -1.22 -5.29 9.11
CA ILE A 74 -2.36 -6.00 8.50
C ILE A 74 -1.97 -7.42 8.07
N GLU A 75 -0.79 -7.59 7.45
CA GLU A 75 -0.27 -8.90 7.06
C GLU A 75 -0.01 -9.82 8.25
N ALA A 76 0.37 -9.27 9.40
CA ALA A 76 0.53 -9.99 10.66
C ALA A 76 -0.82 -10.32 11.34
N GLY A 77 -1.95 -9.88 10.76
CA GLY A 77 -3.30 -10.17 11.26
C GLY A 77 -3.88 -9.12 12.18
N PHE A 78 -3.18 -8.01 12.40
CA PHE A 78 -3.55 -6.96 13.35
C PHE A 78 -4.18 -5.75 12.65
N ASN A 79 -5.14 -5.09 13.30
CA ASN A 79 -5.66 -3.80 12.82
C ASN A 79 -4.66 -2.67 13.16
N PRO A 80 -4.24 -1.83 12.20
CA PRO A 80 -3.37 -0.70 12.49
C PRO A 80 -3.99 0.32 13.44
N LYS A 81 -3.32 0.55 14.57
CA LYS A 81 -3.69 1.56 15.58
C LYS A 81 -3.16 2.94 15.16
N THR A 82 -3.66 3.99 15.80
CA THR A 82 -3.14 5.37 15.60
C THR A 82 -1.67 5.50 15.98
N THR A 83 -1.22 4.75 17.00
CA THR A 83 0.17 4.65 17.45
C THR A 83 0.95 3.58 16.67
N VAL A 84 0.91 3.66 15.34
CA VAL A 84 1.41 2.62 14.42
C VAL A 84 2.85 2.19 14.71
N TRP A 85 3.75 3.11 15.06
CA TRP A 85 5.16 2.82 15.33
C TRP A 85 5.37 1.99 16.60
N ASN A 86 4.59 2.24 17.64
CA ASN A 86 4.65 1.45 18.88
C ASN A 86 4.16 0.03 18.63
N GLN A 87 3.09 -0.12 17.85
CA GLN A 87 2.58 -1.42 17.43
C GLN A 87 3.59 -2.16 16.53
N LEU A 88 4.18 -1.46 15.57
CA LEU A 88 5.14 -2.04 14.63
C LEU A 88 6.41 -2.52 15.33
N LYS A 89 6.88 -1.82 16.36
CA LYS A 89 8.11 -2.19 17.09
C LYS A 89 8.09 -3.63 17.60
N SER A 90 6.93 -4.13 18.03
CA SER A 90 6.77 -5.52 18.48
C SER A 90 6.55 -6.51 17.34
N ILE A 91 5.90 -6.08 16.24
CA ILE A 91 5.54 -6.95 15.10
C ILE A 91 6.70 -7.11 14.11
N ASN A 92 7.36 -6.02 13.76
CA ASN A 92 8.48 -5.99 12.83
C ASN A 92 9.51 -4.91 13.22
N PRO A 93 10.46 -5.26 14.10
CA PRO A 93 11.53 -4.35 14.52
C PRO A 93 12.39 -3.83 13.35
N GLY A 94 12.51 -4.59 12.26
CA GLY A 94 13.30 -4.20 11.09
C GLY A 94 12.73 -2.98 10.37
N VAL A 95 11.41 -2.93 10.17
CA VAL A 95 10.76 -1.74 9.56
C VAL A 95 10.75 -0.57 10.55
N TYR A 96 10.60 -0.83 11.85
CA TYR A 96 10.77 0.22 12.87
C TYR A 96 12.19 0.82 12.84
N LYS A 97 13.21 -0.01 12.61
CA LYS A 97 14.59 0.47 12.49
C LYS A 97 14.79 1.41 11.31
N LEU A 98 14.15 1.15 10.17
CA LEU A 98 14.18 2.07 9.02
C LEU A 98 13.60 3.46 9.36
N PHE A 99 12.58 3.52 10.22
CA PHE A 99 12.05 4.79 10.71
C PHE A 99 13.09 5.54 11.55
N GLU A 100 13.77 4.84 12.48
CA GLU A 100 14.86 5.45 13.25
C GLU A 100 16.01 5.95 12.35
N GLU A 101 16.39 5.16 11.34
CA GLU A 101 17.46 5.55 10.41
C GLU A 101 17.07 6.78 9.58
N LEU A 102 15.79 6.89 9.18
CA LEU A 102 15.27 8.06 8.47
C LEU A 102 15.30 9.32 9.34
N THR A 103 14.82 9.22 10.59
CA THR A 103 14.61 10.40 11.44
C THR A 103 15.87 10.83 12.20
N SER A 104 16.78 9.90 12.51
CA SER A 104 17.77 10.11 13.56
C SER A 104 19.19 9.63 13.26
N SER A 105 19.45 9.05 12.08
CA SER A 105 20.83 8.68 11.73
C SER A 105 21.72 9.89 11.42
N HIS A 106 23.03 9.67 11.45
CA HIS A 106 24.06 10.70 11.20
C HIS A 106 24.33 10.96 9.70
N GLU A 107 23.67 10.21 8.81
CA GLU A 107 23.81 10.34 7.37
C GLU A 107 23.12 11.62 6.85
N THR A 108 23.49 12.04 5.64
CA THR A 108 22.80 13.17 4.99
C THR A 108 21.32 12.83 4.76
N LEU A 109 20.46 13.86 4.69
CA LEU A 109 19.03 13.65 4.44
C LEU A 109 18.79 12.86 3.14
N THR A 110 19.55 13.17 2.09
CA THR A 110 19.52 12.45 0.81
C THR A 110 19.80 10.96 0.97
N GLN A 111 20.87 10.59 1.69
CA GLN A 111 21.23 9.18 1.91
C GLN A 111 20.17 8.44 2.73
N ARG A 112 19.60 9.10 3.74
CA ARG A 112 18.51 8.55 4.58
C ARG A 112 17.26 8.25 3.76
N VAL A 113 16.85 9.19 2.90
CA VAL A 113 15.73 9.00 1.97
C VAL A 113 16.03 7.85 1.00
N GLN A 114 17.23 7.83 0.40
CA GLN A 114 17.65 6.77 -0.53
C GLN A 114 17.62 5.38 0.12
N LEU A 115 18.07 5.26 1.38
CA LEU A 115 18.04 4.00 2.12
C LEU A 115 16.61 3.45 2.24
N VAL A 116 15.66 4.29 2.66
CA VAL A 116 14.26 3.88 2.83
C VAL A 116 13.61 3.55 1.49
N LEU A 117 13.89 4.32 0.43
CA LEU A 117 13.39 4.03 -0.92
C LEU A 117 13.91 2.68 -1.43
N LEU A 118 15.20 2.39 -1.22
CA LEU A 118 15.80 1.12 -1.61
C LEU A 118 15.15 -0.06 -0.86
N ALA A 119 14.98 0.08 0.47
CA ALA A 119 14.34 -0.94 1.28
C ALA A 119 12.87 -1.17 0.87
N SER A 120 12.18 -0.10 0.49
CA SER A 120 10.80 -0.11 0.01
C SER A 120 10.65 -0.88 -1.31
N GLU A 121 11.58 -0.69 -2.26
CA GLU A 121 11.61 -1.42 -3.54
C GLU A 121 11.74 -2.94 -3.32
N PHE A 122 12.64 -3.38 -2.43
CA PHE A 122 12.82 -4.82 -2.18
C PHE A 122 11.74 -5.45 -1.30
N SER A 123 11.04 -4.64 -0.50
CA SER A 123 10.08 -5.16 0.48
C SER A 123 8.64 -5.04 0.01
N VAL A 124 8.17 -3.81 -0.25
CA VAL A 124 6.75 -3.53 -0.45
C VAL A 124 6.37 -3.73 -1.91
N MET A 125 7.22 -3.33 -2.86
CA MET A 125 6.92 -3.48 -4.28
C MET A 125 6.79 -4.95 -4.69
N ASN A 126 7.54 -5.86 -4.06
CA ASN A 126 7.42 -7.31 -4.25
C ASN A 126 6.10 -7.89 -3.71
N LYS A 127 5.37 -7.15 -2.88
CA LYS A 127 4.05 -7.54 -2.34
C LYS A 127 2.88 -7.00 -3.15
N MET A 128 3.14 -6.29 -4.26
CA MET A 128 2.12 -5.62 -5.08
C MET A 128 0.96 -6.56 -5.44
N GLN A 129 1.24 -7.75 -5.98
CA GLN A 129 0.18 -8.69 -6.37
C GLN A 129 -0.72 -9.05 -5.18
N ARG A 130 -0.12 -9.34 -4.02
CA ARG A 130 -0.87 -9.67 -2.79
C ARG A 130 -1.70 -8.48 -2.29
N CYS A 131 -1.13 -7.29 -2.28
CA CYS A 131 -1.82 -6.10 -1.77
C CYS A 131 -2.96 -5.67 -2.72
N CYS A 132 -2.77 -5.86 -4.02
CA CYS A 132 -3.77 -5.53 -5.04
C CYS A 132 -4.74 -6.68 -5.33
N GLN A 133 -4.77 -7.75 -4.52
CA GLN A 133 -5.58 -8.95 -4.79
C GLN A 133 -7.06 -8.62 -5.00
N MET A 134 -7.61 -7.66 -4.24
CA MET A 134 -8.99 -7.21 -4.42
C MET A 134 -9.22 -6.57 -5.81
N LEU A 135 -8.33 -5.67 -6.24
CA LEU A 135 -8.42 -5.05 -7.58
C LEU A 135 -8.24 -6.10 -8.69
N LEU A 136 -7.30 -7.04 -8.53
CA LEU A 136 -7.10 -8.13 -9.47
C LEU A 136 -8.35 -9.01 -9.58
N ARG A 137 -9.03 -9.32 -8.46
CA ARG A 137 -10.30 -10.06 -8.46
C ARG A 137 -11.41 -9.29 -9.17
N VAL A 138 -11.48 -7.97 -9.02
CA VAL A 138 -12.45 -7.14 -9.78
C VAL A 138 -12.16 -7.20 -11.27
N LEU A 139 -10.90 -7.03 -11.67
CA LEU A 139 -10.49 -7.06 -13.07
C LEU A 139 -10.73 -8.42 -13.76
N SER A 140 -10.59 -9.52 -13.02
CA SER A 140 -10.88 -10.89 -13.49
C SER A 140 -12.34 -11.33 -13.28
N GLY A 141 -13.18 -10.49 -12.69
CA GLY A 141 -14.53 -10.87 -12.25
C GLY A 141 -15.58 -10.93 -13.36
N ARG A 142 -15.26 -10.48 -14.57
CA ARG A 142 -16.14 -10.53 -15.75
C ARG A 142 -15.32 -10.64 -17.03
N ASP A 143 -15.93 -11.13 -18.11
CA ASP A 143 -15.26 -11.33 -19.40
C ASP A 143 -14.96 -10.01 -20.14
N VAL A 144 -15.72 -8.95 -19.84
CA VAL A 144 -15.61 -7.65 -20.50
C VAL A 144 -14.66 -6.74 -19.72
N ALA A 145 -13.68 -6.14 -20.40
CA ALA A 145 -12.73 -5.22 -19.77
C ALA A 145 -13.43 -4.01 -19.12
N TRP A 146 -12.83 -3.48 -18.07
CA TRP A 146 -13.32 -2.36 -17.28
C TRP A 146 -12.78 -1.04 -17.79
N SER A 147 -13.66 -0.04 -17.98
CA SER A 147 -13.18 1.33 -18.11
C SER A 147 -12.80 1.91 -16.75
N LEU A 148 -11.96 2.94 -16.76
CA LEU A 148 -11.57 3.63 -15.53
C LEU A 148 -12.78 4.18 -14.75
N PRO A 149 -13.78 4.84 -15.38
CA PRO A 149 -14.99 5.29 -14.68
C PRO A 149 -15.77 4.16 -14.00
N GLU A 150 -15.89 2.98 -14.64
CA GLU A 150 -16.55 1.81 -14.04
C GLU A 150 -15.82 1.35 -12.77
N LEU A 151 -14.48 1.31 -12.80
CA LEU A 151 -13.68 0.93 -11.63
C LEU A 151 -13.79 1.96 -10.51
N GLN A 152 -13.80 3.25 -10.82
CA GLN A 152 -13.93 4.33 -9.84
C GLN A 152 -15.29 4.32 -9.12
N GLN A 153 -16.33 3.80 -9.76
CA GLN A 153 -17.68 3.65 -9.19
C GLN A 153 -17.88 2.31 -8.46
N ASN A 154 -16.91 1.39 -8.52
CA ASN A 154 -17.03 0.08 -7.90
C ASN A 154 -16.89 0.18 -6.36
N HIS A 155 -17.93 -0.22 -5.64
CA HIS A 155 -17.98 -0.17 -4.18
C HIS A 155 -16.86 -0.98 -3.48
N LEU A 156 -16.38 -2.07 -4.10
CA LEU A 156 -15.25 -2.85 -3.59
C LEU A 156 -13.93 -2.07 -3.66
N LEU A 157 -13.84 -1.04 -4.51
CA LEU A 157 -12.67 -0.18 -4.69
C LEU A 157 -12.88 1.19 -4.02
N SER A 158 -13.81 1.29 -3.07
CA SER A 158 -14.05 2.51 -2.32
C SER A 158 -12.78 2.95 -1.58
N GLY A 159 -12.49 4.25 -1.62
CA GLY A 159 -11.32 4.84 -0.97
C GLY A 159 -10.00 4.75 -1.75
N VAL A 160 -9.98 4.10 -2.92
CA VAL A 160 -8.79 4.05 -3.81
C VAL A 160 -9.01 4.66 -5.19
N SER A 161 -10.16 5.31 -5.42
CA SER A 161 -10.56 5.83 -6.74
C SER A 161 -9.59 6.86 -7.32
N VAL A 162 -8.90 7.62 -6.46
CA VAL A 162 -7.90 8.63 -6.85
C VAL A 162 -6.61 7.95 -7.32
N GLU A 163 -6.22 6.86 -6.66
CA GLU A 163 -4.99 6.12 -6.95
C GLU A 163 -5.14 5.08 -8.07
N LEU A 164 -6.38 4.76 -8.48
CA LEU A 164 -6.67 3.74 -9.50
C LEU A 164 -5.89 3.91 -10.80
N PRO A 165 -5.78 5.10 -11.43
CA PRO A 165 -5.02 5.26 -12.67
C PRO A 165 -3.56 4.80 -12.52
N MET A 166 -2.90 5.25 -11.45
CA MET A 166 -1.52 4.88 -11.14
C MET A 166 -1.38 3.39 -10.82
N LEU A 167 -2.32 2.82 -10.05
CA LEU A 167 -2.30 1.39 -9.75
C LEU A 167 -2.43 0.55 -11.02
N LEU A 168 -3.34 0.89 -11.92
CA LEU A 168 -3.55 0.18 -13.18
C LEU A 168 -2.30 0.25 -14.07
N GLU A 169 -1.70 1.43 -14.21
CA GLU A 169 -0.44 1.61 -14.94
C GLU A 169 0.65 0.68 -14.39
N TRP A 170 0.79 0.59 -13.07
CA TRP A 170 1.77 -0.28 -12.43
C TRP A 170 1.46 -1.77 -12.58
N LEU A 171 0.19 -2.16 -12.46
CA LEU A 171 -0.23 -3.55 -12.67
C LEU A 171 0.03 -3.99 -14.12
N VAL A 172 -0.23 -3.12 -15.11
CA VAL A 172 0.08 -3.37 -16.51
C VAL A 172 1.58 -3.49 -16.73
N LYS A 173 2.38 -2.54 -16.21
CA LYS A 173 3.85 -2.59 -16.27
C LYS A 173 4.43 -3.87 -15.65
N LYS A 174 3.77 -4.43 -14.63
CA LYS A 174 4.15 -5.68 -13.97
C LYS A 174 3.50 -6.93 -14.55
N SER A 175 2.76 -6.81 -15.67
CA SER A 175 2.05 -7.92 -16.31
C SER A 175 1.07 -8.63 -15.37
N LEU A 176 0.46 -7.89 -14.44
CA LEU A 176 -0.59 -8.34 -13.52
C LEU A 176 -2.00 -7.96 -14.01
N ALA A 177 -2.09 -7.01 -14.96
CA ALA A 177 -3.29 -6.63 -15.67
C ALA A 177 -2.96 -6.39 -17.15
N LYS A 178 -3.98 -6.36 -18.00
CA LYS A 178 -3.86 -6.03 -19.42
C LYS A 178 -4.61 -4.75 -19.71
N GLU A 179 -3.99 -3.90 -20.51
CA GLU A 179 -4.61 -2.72 -21.11
C GLU A 179 -5.07 -3.07 -22.53
N ILE A 180 -6.31 -2.72 -22.87
CA ILE A 180 -6.86 -2.90 -24.21
C ILE A 180 -7.41 -1.58 -24.73
N ILE A 181 -7.22 -1.34 -26.04
CA ILE A 181 -7.86 -0.23 -26.75
C ILE A 181 -9.21 -0.73 -27.25
N TYR A 182 -10.28 -0.11 -26.79
CA TYR A 182 -11.65 -0.43 -27.17
C TYR A 182 -12.22 0.69 -28.05
N THR A 183 -12.95 0.33 -29.10
CA THR A 183 -13.64 1.29 -29.97
C THR A 183 -15.10 1.42 -29.52
N ILE A 184 -15.54 2.65 -29.24
CA ILE A 184 -16.87 2.92 -28.73
C ILE A 184 -17.89 3.04 -29.87
N ASP A 185 -17.44 3.30 -31.11
CA ASP A 185 -18.26 3.47 -32.30
C ASP A 185 -17.87 2.54 -33.45
N GLU A 186 -18.81 2.21 -34.33
CA GLU A 186 -18.54 1.37 -35.51
C GLU A 186 -17.55 2.03 -36.49
N GLN A 187 -17.32 3.33 -36.34
CA GLN A 187 -16.45 4.14 -37.20
C GLN A 187 -15.02 4.29 -36.66
N MET A 188 -14.72 3.73 -35.48
CA MET A 188 -13.40 3.80 -34.82
C MET A 188 -12.88 5.23 -34.53
N ASN A 189 -13.76 6.20 -34.32
CA ASN A 189 -13.36 7.57 -34.00
C ASN A 189 -13.17 7.80 -32.50
N GLU A 190 -13.82 6.99 -31.65
CA GLU A 190 -13.68 7.09 -30.20
C GLU A 190 -12.98 5.85 -29.64
N LEU A 191 -11.78 6.06 -29.10
CA LEU A 191 -10.97 5.04 -28.44
C LEU A 191 -11.02 5.23 -26.93
N GLU A 192 -11.38 4.17 -26.22
CA GLU A 192 -11.36 4.09 -24.76
C GLU A 192 -10.33 3.05 -24.31
N ILE A 193 -9.52 3.42 -23.31
CA ILE A 193 -8.64 2.46 -22.65
C ILE A 193 -9.44 1.67 -21.61
N ARG A 194 -9.37 0.35 -21.69
CA ARG A 194 -10.01 -0.57 -20.73
C ARG A 194 -9.01 -1.57 -20.17
N TYR A 195 -9.34 -2.13 -19.01
CA TYR A 195 -8.46 -2.97 -18.20
C TYR A 195 -9.10 -4.33 -17.91
N THR A 196 -8.33 -5.40 -18.00
CA THR A 196 -8.78 -6.76 -17.65
C THR A 196 -7.70 -7.51 -16.89
N GLY A 197 -8.10 -8.56 -16.17
CA GLY A 197 -7.18 -9.51 -15.58
C GLY A 197 -6.34 -10.26 -16.63
N VAL A 198 -5.25 -10.89 -16.18
CA VAL A 198 -4.34 -11.67 -17.04
C VAL A 198 -4.93 -13.03 -17.38
#